data_AF-A0A445L0G9-F1
#
_entry.id   AF-A0A445L0G9-F1
#
_cell.length_a   1.000
_cell.length_b   1.000
_cell.length_c   1.000
_cell.angle_alpha   90.00
_cell.angle_beta   90.00
_cell.angle_gamma   90.00
#
_symmetry.space_group_name_H-M   'P 1'
#
loop_
_entity.id
_entity.type
_entity.pdbx_description
1 polymer ?
#
loop_
_entity_poly.entity_id
_entity_poly.type
_entity_poly.pdbx_seq_one_letter_code
_entity_poly.pdbx_strand_id
1 'polypeptide(L)'
;MSLEEAHHHRRPWIRAWRKKEMNEGRGREEHEILCSKGALKSETSLWNSLHPHQVIGTAGIIKEIDCLTATVADIEKVRSNFSMSITVENTKLCGFGGWFDVHFRGRSEDPAEHEIELTTAPSVDYGTHWGQQVFLLHPPMRLNEGDDLRVSFLMSRSKENHRLMEVELGCEIHQHSGKILAPFKNKYYIE
;
A
#
# COMPACT_ATOMS: atom_id res chain seq x y z
N MET A 1 -21.60 -30.27 6.21
CA MET A 1 -21.30 -28.86 6.51
C MET A 1 -21.29 -28.12 5.19
N SER A 2 -22.14 -27.10 5.07
CA SER A 2 -22.42 -26.35 3.84
C SER A 2 -21.25 -25.44 3.43
N LEU A 3 -21.19 -25.15 2.13
CA LEU A 3 -20.18 -24.35 1.43
C LEU A 3 -20.14 -22.84 1.79
N GLU A 4 -20.72 -22.43 2.92
CA GLU A 4 -20.96 -21.01 3.25
C GLU A 4 -20.02 -20.38 4.30
N GLU A 5 -19.04 -21.11 4.85
CA GLU A 5 -18.18 -20.58 5.93
C GLU A 5 -16.73 -20.20 5.52
N ALA A 6 -16.39 -20.22 4.23
CA ALA A 6 -15.03 -19.92 3.75
C ALA A 6 -14.71 -18.43 3.49
N HIS A 7 -15.50 -17.50 4.05
CA HIS A 7 -15.35 -16.06 3.79
C HIS A 7 -14.76 -15.23 4.94
N HIS A 8 -14.22 -15.84 6.00
CA HIS A 8 -13.66 -15.07 7.11
C HIS A 8 -12.19 -14.64 6.88
N HIS A 9 -12.01 -13.32 6.85
CA HIS A 9 -10.76 -12.55 6.97
C HIS A 9 -9.71 -12.66 5.85
N ARG A 10 -10.02 -12.04 4.72
CA ARG A 10 -8.99 -11.57 3.77
C ARG A 10 -8.65 -10.11 4.07
N ARG A 11 -7.44 -9.83 4.55
CA ARG A 11 -6.96 -8.46 4.77
C ARG A 11 -6.05 -8.03 3.62
N PRO A 12 -6.22 -6.83 3.04
CA PRO A 12 -5.47 -6.43 1.84
C PRO A 12 -4.17 -5.64 2.08
N TRP A 13 -3.33 -5.56 1.04
CA TRP A 13 -1.87 -5.35 1.07
C TRP A 13 -1.38 -3.92 0.72
N ILE A 14 -2.26 -3.05 0.20
CA ILE A 14 -1.97 -1.61 0.02
C ILE A 14 -3.14 -0.77 0.48
N ARG A 15 -2.88 0.33 1.22
CA ARG A 15 -3.89 1.39 1.47
C ARG A 15 -3.40 2.78 1.07
N ALA A 16 -4.37 3.62 0.70
CA ALA A 16 -4.17 5.05 0.45
C ALA A 16 -3.86 5.76 1.78
N TRP A 17 -2.90 6.69 1.75
CA TRP A 17 -2.42 7.41 2.95
C TRP A 17 -2.52 8.95 2.81
N ARG A 18 -2.77 9.65 3.93
CA ARG A 18 -2.82 11.12 4.07
C ARG A 18 -1.81 11.60 5.10
N LYS A 19 -1.11 12.69 4.79
CA LYS A 19 -0.30 13.45 5.77
C LYS A 19 -1.20 14.28 6.68
N LYS A 20 -1.01 14.20 8.01
CA LYS A 20 -1.68 15.06 8.99
C LYS A 20 -1.20 16.51 8.81
N GLU A 21 -2.13 17.46 8.67
CA GLU A 21 -1.83 18.88 8.87
C GLU A 21 -1.94 19.16 10.38
N MET A 22 -0.83 19.56 11.01
CA MET A 22 -0.77 19.87 12.43
C MET A 22 -1.16 21.34 12.62
N ASN A 23 -2.24 21.59 13.38
CA ASN A 23 -2.53 22.94 13.85
C ASN A 23 -1.39 23.42 14.75
N GLU A 24 -1.04 24.70 14.54
CA GLU A 24 0.11 25.47 15.01
C GLU A 24 0.71 25.04 16.36
N GLY A 25 2.00 24.72 16.37
CA GLY A 25 2.71 24.54 17.66
C GLY A 25 4.07 23.85 17.72
N ARG A 26 4.84 23.63 16.65
CA ARG A 26 6.33 23.41 16.71
C ARG A 26 6.93 23.24 15.30
N GLY A 27 7.25 24.35 14.66
CA GLY A 27 7.93 24.37 13.36
C GLY A 27 9.43 24.08 13.46
N ARG A 28 9.83 22.82 13.69
CA ARG A 28 11.22 22.38 13.50
C ARG A 28 11.39 21.10 12.69
N GLU A 29 10.49 20.12 12.78
CA GLU A 29 10.63 18.87 12.00
C GLU A 29 10.17 19.00 10.53
N GLU A 30 9.22 19.89 10.23
CA GLU A 30 8.63 19.99 8.89
C GLU A 30 9.60 20.52 7.82
N HIS A 31 10.52 21.41 8.21
CA HIS A 31 11.52 21.97 7.31
C HIS A 31 12.70 21.02 7.09
N GLU A 32 12.97 20.11 8.03
CA GLU A 32 14.14 19.24 7.92
C GLU A 32 13.92 18.12 6.89
N ILE A 33 12.69 17.60 6.75
CA ILE A 33 12.37 16.59 5.72
C ILE A 33 12.34 17.19 4.30
N LEU A 34 11.91 18.46 4.14
CA LEU A 34 11.85 19.12 2.83
C LEU A 34 13.17 19.81 2.41
N CYS A 35 14.04 20.19 3.35
CA CYS A 35 15.21 21.04 3.07
C CYS A 35 16.57 20.32 3.14
N SER A 36 16.67 19.14 3.77
CA SER A 36 17.99 18.49 3.97
C SER A 36 18.49 17.65 2.79
N LYS A 37 17.71 17.47 1.73
CA LYS A 37 18.23 16.87 0.49
C LYS A 37 17.60 17.55 -0.73
N GLY A 38 18.41 18.33 -1.42
CA GLY A 38 18.05 18.90 -2.72
C GLY A 38 17.51 17.81 -3.64
N ALA A 39 16.32 18.04 -4.22
CA ALA A 39 15.73 17.25 -5.29
C ALA A 39 15.86 15.73 -5.12
N LEU A 40 15.39 15.15 -4.00
CA LEU A 40 15.11 13.71 -4.01
C LEU A 40 14.07 13.46 -5.10
N LYS A 41 14.45 12.66 -6.10
CA LYS A 41 13.51 12.09 -7.06
C LYS A 41 12.32 11.54 -6.28
N SER A 42 11.12 12.08 -6.55
CA SER A 42 9.82 11.59 -6.08
C SER A 42 9.50 10.14 -6.51
N GLU A 43 10.48 9.45 -7.08
CA GLU A 43 10.42 8.14 -7.68
C GLU A 43 10.94 7.07 -6.71
N THR A 44 11.76 7.37 -5.69
CA THR A 44 12.17 6.32 -4.73
C THR A 44 11.14 6.19 -3.62
N SER A 45 10.73 4.95 -3.36
CA SER A 45 9.81 4.60 -2.28
C SER A 45 10.50 4.72 -0.92
N LEU A 46 9.75 5.01 0.13
CA LEU A 46 10.28 5.31 1.46
C LEU A 46 9.83 4.28 2.49
N TRP A 47 10.74 3.88 3.38
CA TRP A 47 10.34 3.24 4.64
C TRP A 47 9.59 4.25 5.52
N ASN A 48 8.50 3.82 6.14
CA ASN A 48 7.79 4.62 7.14
C ASN A 48 7.06 3.73 8.15
N SER A 49 6.83 4.24 9.36
CA SER A 49 5.93 3.64 10.34
C SER A 49 4.60 4.41 10.30
N LEU A 50 3.68 3.94 9.46
CA LEU A 50 2.38 4.56 9.27
C LEU A 50 1.48 4.28 10.47
N HIS A 51 0.82 5.32 10.94
CA HIS A 51 -0.24 5.21 11.92
C HIS A 51 -1.56 4.86 11.23
N PRO A 52 -2.43 4.00 11.81
CA PRO A 52 -3.70 3.60 11.19
C PRO A 52 -4.59 4.77 10.75
N HIS A 53 -4.60 5.86 11.50
CA HIS A 53 -5.42 7.05 11.19
C HIS A 53 -4.95 7.81 9.95
N GLN A 54 -3.73 7.57 9.49
CA GLN A 54 -3.25 8.16 8.26
C GLN A 54 -3.75 7.39 7.03
N VAL A 55 -4.36 6.22 7.23
CA VAL A 55 -4.97 5.44 6.16
C VAL A 55 -6.36 5.98 5.86
N ILE A 56 -6.61 6.33 4.60
CA ILE A 56 -7.83 7.06 4.19
C ILE A 56 -8.79 6.26 3.32
N GLY A 57 -8.47 5.01 3.01
CA GLY A 57 -9.35 4.16 2.20
C GLY A 57 -9.19 2.68 2.51
N THR A 58 -10.05 1.88 1.86
CA THR A 58 -9.97 0.43 1.89
C THR A 58 -8.67 -0.06 1.24
N ALA A 59 -8.26 -1.28 1.58
CA ALA A 59 -7.04 -1.83 1.02
C ALA A 59 -7.31 -2.66 -0.24
N GLY A 60 -6.31 -2.78 -1.11
CA GLY A 60 -6.30 -3.73 -2.22
C GLY A 60 -5.27 -4.85 -2.04
N ILE A 61 -5.60 -6.07 -2.48
CA ILE A 61 -4.64 -7.20 -2.53
C ILE A 61 -3.88 -7.11 -3.85
N ILE A 62 -2.55 -7.00 -3.80
CA ILE A 62 -1.74 -7.07 -5.02
C ILE A 62 -1.53 -8.51 -5.44
N LYS A 63 -1.10 -9.37 -4.52
CA LYS A 63 -0.67 -10.73 -4.81
C LYS A 63 -0.84 -11.58 -3.56
N GLU A 64 -1.37 -12.79 -3.75
CA GLU A 64 -1.30 -13.87 -2.77
C GLU A 64 -0.25 -14.87 -3.26
N ILE A 65 0.54 -15.41 -2.34
CA ILE A 65 1.63 -16.35 -2.62
C ILE A 65 1.43 -17.58 -1.74
N ASP A 66 1.22 -18.73 -2.37
CA ASP A 66 1.29 -20.02 -1.69
C ASP A 66 2.74 -20.50 -1.67
N CYS A 67 3.35 -20.52 -0.48
CA CYS A 67 4.75 -20.93 -0.32
C CYS A 67 5.02 -22.40 -0.67
N LEU A 68 4.00 -23.25 -0.84
CA LEU A 68 4.16 -24.64 -1.28
C LEU A 68 4.35 -24.74 -2.79
N THR A 69 3.76 -23.83 -3.57
CA THR A 69 3.71 -23.93 -5.04
C THR A 69 4.36 -22.76 -5.76
N ALA A 70 4.66 -21.66 -5.06
CA ALA A 70 5.23 -20.46 -5.66
C ALA A 70 6.57 -20.73 -6.36
N THR A 71 6.72 -20.15 -7.54
CA THR A 71 7.95 -20.23 -8.35
C THR A 71 8.64 -18.88 -8.45
N VAL A 72 9.89 -18.87 -8.89
CA VAL A 72 10.62 -17.60 -9.14
C VAL A 72 9.93 -16.76 -10.21
N ALA A 73 9.32 -17.39 -11.21
CA ALA A 73 8.59 -16.69 -12.27
C ALA A 73 7.36 -15.93 -11.74
N ASP A 74 6.71 -16.45 -10.69
CA ASP A 74 5.54 -15.81 -10.07
C ASP A 74 5.85 -14.47 -9.40
N ILE A 75 7.12 -14.26 -9.01
CA ILE A 75 7.59 -13.09 -8.27
C ILE A 75 8.53 -12.19 -9.10
N GLU A 76 8.95 -12.64 -10.28
CA GLU A 76 9.78 -11.84 -11.18
C GLU A 76 9.04 -10.60 -11.69
N LYS A 77 7.75 -10.77 -11.99
CA LYS A 77 6.85 -9.71 -12.44
C LYS A 77 5.46 -9.89 -11.87
N VAL A 78 5.04 -8.95 -11.02
CA VAL A 78 3.73 -8.96 -10.36
C VAL A 78 2.86 -7.89 -10.99
N ARG A 79 1.69 -8.27 -11.52
CA ARG A 79 0.68 -7.36 -12.05
C ARG A 79 -0.63 -7.55 -11.29
N SER A 80 -1.25 -6.45 -10.90
CA SER A 80 -2.57 -6.47 -10.28
C SER A 80 -3.37 -5.23 -10.68
N ASN A 81 -4.69 -5.39 -10.79
CA ASN A 81 -5.63 -4.29 -10.90
C ASN A 81 -6.66 -4.46 -9.78
N PHE A 82 -6.89 -3.43 -8.99
CA PHE A 82 -7.80 -3.50 -7.84
C PHE A 82 -8.48 -2.15 -7.62
N SER A 83 -9.57 -2.18 -6.86
CA SER A 83 -10.31 -0.98 -6.48
C SER A 83 -10.17 -0.72 -4.98
N MET A 84 -10.15 0.56 -4.63
CA MET A 84 -10.12 1.06 -3.26
C MET A 84 -11.16 2.16 -3.14
N SER A 85 -11.81 2.27 -1.99
CA SER A 85 -12.79 3.33 -1.72
C SER A 85 -12.26 4.21 -0.60
N ILE A 86 -12.39 5.52 -0.74
CA ILE A 86 -12.04 6.49 0.30
C ILE A 86 -13.10 6.46 1.39
N THR A 87 -12.64 6.37 2.64
CA THR A 87 -13.49 6.20 3.84
C THR A 87 -13.42 7.42 4.76
N VAL A 88 -12.79 8.51 4.33
CA VAL A 88 -12.55 9.70 5.15
C VAL A 88 -12.94 10.95 4.38
N GLU A 89 -13.79 11.78 4.99
CA GLU A 89 -14.21 13.07 4.43
C GLU A 89 -13.06 14.10 4.34
N ASN A 90 -13.15 15.01 3.35
CA ASN A 90 -12.27 16.16 3.15
C ASN A 90 -10.78 15.83 3.38
N THR A 91 -10.29 14.88 2.58
CA THR A 91 -8.96 14.31 2.72
C THR A 91 -8.06 14.63 1.53
N LYS A 92 -6.77 14.31 1.67
CA LYS A 92 -5.77 14.41 0.62
C LYS A 92 -5.08 13.07 0.43
N LEU A 93 -5.13 12.53 -0.78
CA LEU A 93 -4.28 11.42 -1.18
C LEU A 93 -2.85 11.94 -1.38
N CYS A 94 -1.94 11.52 -0.50
CA CYS A 94 -0.53 11.90 -0.53
C CYS A 94 0.39 10.77 -1.04
N GLY A 95 -0.15 9.56 -1.22
CA GLY A 95 0.58 8.41 -1.69
C GLY A 95 -0.10 7.08 -1.33
N PHE A 96 0.57 6.00 -1.65
CA PHE A 96 0.15 4.63 -1.34
C PHE A 96 1.12 4.01 -0.33
N GLY A 97 0.61 3.32 0.67
CA GLY A 97 1.39 2.50 1.59
C GLY A 97 1.22 1.02 1.24
N GLY A 98 2.32 0.27 1.17
CA GLY A 98 2.34 -1.18 1.00
C GLY A 98 2.97 -1.91 2.17
N TRP A 99 2.42 -3.08 2.47
CA TRP A 99 2.87 -3.97 3.54
C TRP A 99 2.55 -5.42 3.16
N PHE A 100 2.85 -6.35 4.05
CA PHE A 100 2.59 -7.76 3.86
C PHE A 100 2.08 -8.46 5.11
N ASP A 101 1.40 -9.57 4.87
CA ASP A 101 0.93 -10.52 5.87
C ASP A 101 1.54 -11.90 5.58
N VAL A 102 1.96 -12.63 6.62
CA VAL A 102 2.44 -14.01 6.52
C VAL A 102 1.57 -14.88 7.40
N HIS A 103 1.04 -15.97 6.85
CA HIS A 103 0.21 -16.92 7.58
C HIS A 103 0.92 -18.27 7.72
N PHE A 104 0.95 -18.78 8.94
CA PHE A 104 1.46 -20.10 9.28
C PHE A 104 0.27 -21.04 9.49
N ARG A 105 -0.15 -21.75 8.44
CA ARG A 105 -1.35 -22.61 8.44
C ARG A 105 -1.06 -24.12 8.31
N GLY A 106 0.18 -24.51 8.08
CA GLY A 106 0.52 -25.88 7.71
C GLY A 106 0.11 -26.20 6.27
N ARG A 107 -0.01 -27.49 5.95
CA ARG A 107 -0.50 -27.97 4.64
C ARG A 107 -1.96 -28.39 4.76
N SER A 108 -2.67 -28.48 3.64
CA SER A 108 -4.07 -28.96 3.65
C SER A 108 -4.20 -30.40 4.20
N GLU A 109 -3.19 -31.24 3.99
CA GLU A 109 -3.14 -32.63 4.49
C GLU A 109 -2.61 -32.75 5.93
N ASP A 110 -1.93 -31.71 6.42
CA ASP A 110 -1.33 -31.65 7.75
C ASP A 110 -1.40 -30.20 8.27
N PRO A 111 -2.61 -29.75 8.68
CA PRO A 111 -2.85 -28.37 9.06
C PRO A 111 -2.19 -28.06 10.40
N ALA A 112 -1.81 -26.80 10.58
CA ALA A 112 -1.36 -26.33 11.88
C ALA A 112 -2.49 -26.44 12.91
N GLU A 113 -2.17 -26.84 14.14
CA GLU A 113 -3.14 -26.86 15.24
C GLU A 113 -3.72 -25.46 15.51
N HIS A 114 -2.90 -24.43 15.31
CA HIS A 114 -3.27 -23.03 15.44
C HIS A 114 -2.67 -22.20 14.31
N GLU A 115 -3.53 -21.47 13.60
CA GLU A 115 -3.07 -20.51 12.60
C GLU A 115 -2.46 -19.28 13.30
N ILE A 116 -1.26 -18.90 12.85
CA ILE A 116 -0.58 -17.68 13.31
C ILE A 116 -0.43 -16.72 12.12
N GLU A 117 -0.67 -15.44 12.38
CA GLU A 117 -0.49 -14.36 11.42
C GLU A 117 0.60 -13.40 11.90
N LEU A 118 1.55 -13.07 11.01
CA LEU A 118 2.45 -11.94 11.14
C LEU A 118 2.02 -10.89 10.12
N THR A 119 1.44 -9.79 10.59
CA THR A 119 1.08 -8.64 9.74
C THR A 119 2.06 -7.48 9.96
N THR A 120 2.35 -6.77 8.88
CA THR A 120 3.07 -5.48 8.90
C THR A 120 2.15 -4.31 8.60
N ALA A 121 0.83 -4.50 8.67
CA ALA A 121 -0.14 -3.42 8.49
C ALA A 121 0.09 -2.28 9.50
N PRO A 122 -0.28 -1.03 9.14
CA PRO A 122 -0.26 0.10 10.06
C PRO A 122 -0.92 -0.24 11.40
N SER A 123 -0.22 0.02 12.50
CA SER A 123 -0.66 -0.32 13.87
C SER A 123 -0.20 0.75 14.85
N VAL A 124 -0.97 0.96 15.93
CA VAL A 124 -0.58 1.89 17.01
C VAL A 124 0.47 1.24 17.90
N ASP A 125 0.24 -0.01 18.28
CA ASP A 125 1.03 -0.70 19.32
C ASP A 125 2.01 -1.74 18.75
N TYR A 126 1.77 -2.21 17.51
CA TYR A 126 2.46 -3.36 16.92
C TYR A 126 3.31 -2.96 15.71
N GLY A 127 4.25 -2.04 15.91
CA GLY A 127 5.23 -1.69 14.89
C GLY A 127 6.22 -2.83 14.63
N THR A 128 6.61 -3.03 13.37
CA THR A 128 7.66 -3.98 12.98
C THR A 128 8.84 -3.22 12.36
N HIS A 129 10.02 -3.85 12.32
CA HIS A 129 11.20 -3.22 11.70
C HIS A 129 11.05 -3.02 10.19
N TRP A 130 10.16 -3.77 9.52
CA TRP A 130 9.83 -3.56 8.11
C TRP A 130 9.05 -2.27 7.86
N GLY A 131 8.29 -1.80 8.85
CA GLY A 131 7.37 -0.67 8.66
C GLY A 131 6.42 -0.91 7.49
N GLN A 132 6.18 0.12 6.70
CA GLN A 132 5.46 0.08 5.43
C GLN A 132 6.25 0.82 4.36
N GLN A 133 6.08 0.38 3.11
CA GLN A 133 6.68 1.04 1.95
C GLN A 133 5.74 2.12 1.42
N VAL A 134 6.20 3.36 1.37
CA VAL A 134 5.39 4.51 0.95
C VAL A 134 5.83 5.00 -0.44
N PHE A 135 4.85 5.05 -1.35
CA PHE A 135 4.97 5.59 -2.69
C PHE A 135 4.31 6.96 -2.72
N LEU A 136 5.10 8.02 -2.57
CA LEU A 136 4.59 9.39 -2.47
C LEU A 136 4.01 9.87 -3.80
N LEU A 137 2.94 10.64 -3.70
CA LEU A 137 2.31 11.32 -4.82
C LEU A 137 2.52 12.83 -4.68
N HIS A 138 3.00 13.44 -5.77
CA HIS A 138 3.10 14.89 -5.87
C HIS A 138 2.50 15.39 -7.20
N PRO A 139 1.60 16.39 -7.18
CA PRO A 139 1.00 17.01 -5.99
C PRO A 139 -0.05 16.10 -5.32
N PRO A 140 -0.35 16.29 -4.02
CA PRO A 140 -1.45 15.59 -3.36
C PRO A 140 -2.81 15.92 -3.98
N MET A 141 -3.73 14.95 -4.02
CA MET A 141 -5.08 15.14 -4.59
C MET A 141 -6.15 15.20 -3.51
N ARG A 142 -7.06 16.16 -3.60
CA ARG A 142 -8.21 16.25 -2.67
C ARG A 142 -9.26 15.23 -3.04
N LEU A 143 -9.68 14.43 -2.06
CA LEU A 143 -10.69 13.39 -2.19
C LEU A 143 -11.69 13.49 -1.04
N ASN A 144 -12.84 12.86 -1.20
CA ASN A 144 -13.86 12.73 -0.16
C ASN A 144 -14.25 11.27 0.05
N GLU A 145 -14.94 11.02 1.16
CA GLU A 145 -15.57 9.73 1.41
C GLU A 145 -16.50 9.35 0.25
N GLY A 146 -16.44 8.08 -0.16
CA GLY A 146 -17.19 7.56 -1.29
C GLY A 146 -16.53 7.76 -2.66
N ASP A 147 -15.39 8.46 -2.76
CA ASP A 147 -14.58 8.46 -3.98
C ASP A 147 -13.92 7.08 -4.16
N ASP A 148 -13.95 6.55 -5.39
CA ASP A 148 -13.37 5.24 -5.75
C ASP A 148 -12.10 5.39 -6.59
N LEU A 149 -11.10 4.58 -6.28
CA LEU A 149 -9.80 4.53 -6.94
C LEU A 149 -9.69 3.19 -7.66
N ARG A 150 -9.47 3.21 -8.97
CA ARG A 150 -9.08 2.02 -9.73
C ARG A 150 -7.59 2.06 -9.95
N VAL A 151 -6.88 1.16 -9.29
CA VAL A 151 -5.43 1.13 -9.27
C VAL A 151 -4.92 0.01 -10.17
N SER A 152 -3.99 0.35 -11.05
CA SER A 152 -3.17 -0.60 -11.80
C SER A 152 -1.78 -0.64 -11.21
N PHE A 153 -1.33 -1.81 -10.81
CA PHE A 153 -0.03 -2.04 -10.21
C PHE A 153 0.80 -3.00 -11.08
N LEU A 154 2.04 -2.63 -11.34
CA LEU A 154 3.02 -3.49 -11.98
C LEU A 154 4.35 -3.37 -11.23
N MET A 155 4.88 -4.48 -10.76
CA MET A 155 6.19 -4.55 -10.13
C MET A 155 7.06 -5.56 -10.87
N SER A 156 8.33 -5.22 -11.09
CA SER A 156 9.32 -6.13 -11.67
C SER A 156 10.70 -5.89 -11.08
N ARG A 157 11.56 -6.90 -11.12
CA ARG A 157 12.97 -6.74 -10.74
C ARG A 157 13.67 -5.75 -11.66
N SER A 158 14.55 -4.92 -11.10
CA SER A 158 15.43 -4.05 -11.89
C SER A 158 16.38 -4.89 -12.75
N LYS A 159 16.66 -4.39 -13.96
CA LYS A 159 17.63 -5.01 -14.87
C LYS A 159 19.07 -4.84 -14.39
N GLU A 160 19.35 -3.78 -13.62
CA GLU A 160 20.70 -3.45 -13.14
C GLU A 160 21.07 -4.28 -11.92
N ASN A 161 20.12 -4.47 -11.00
CA ASN A 161 20.29 -5.29 -9.82
C ASN A 161 18.99 -6.02 -9.49
N HIS A 162 19.01 -7.35 -9.60
CA HIS A 162 17.84 -8.21 -9.39
C HIS A 162 17.29 -8.20 -7.95
N ARG A 163 17.98 -7.55 -7.00
CA ARG A 163 17.52 -7.32 -5.64
C ARG A 163 16.65 -6.07 -5.48
N LEU A 164 16.71 -5.13 -6.43
CA LEU A 164 15.92 -3.91 -6.44
C LEU A 164 14.65 -4.12 -7.27
N MET A 165 13.59 -3.41 -6.93
CA MET A 165 12.31 -3.51 -7.63
C MET A 165 11.92 -2.18 -8.26
N GLU A 166 11.35 -2.24 -9.46
CA GLU A 166 10.67 -1.13 -10.12
C GLU A 166 9.16 -1.35 -9.99
N VAL A 167 8.44 -0.30 -9.61
CA VAL A 167 6.99 -0.31 -9.44
C VAL A 167 6.37 0.76 -10.32
N GLU A 168 5.48 0.38 -11.22
CA GLU A 168 4.58 1.30 -11.92
C GLU A 168 3.20 1.26 -11.26
N LEU A 169 2.74 2.42 -10.80
CA LEU A 169 1.42 2.59 -10.18
C LEU A 169 0.61 3.59 -11.00
N GLY A 170 -0.45 3.10 -11.61
CA GLY A 170 -1.47 3.89 -12.29
C GLY A 170 -2.74 3.95 -11.47
N CYS A 171 -3.48 5.06 -11.55
CA CYS A 171 -4.74 5.21 -10.84
C CYS A 171 -5.72 6.09 -11.63
N GLU A 172 -6.96 5.62 -11.73
CA GLU A 172 -8.14 6.38 -12.14
C GLU A 172 -8.98 6.69 -10.90
N ILE A 173 -9.48 7.92 -10.79
CA ILE A 173 -10.26 8.35 -9.63
C ILE A 173 -11.67 8.72 -10.09
N HIS A 174 -12.65 8.04 -9.53
CA HIS A 174 -14.06 8.24 -9.72
C HIS A 174 -14.63 8.91 -8.49
N GLN A 175 -14.96 10.20 -8.60
CA GLN A 175 -15.55 10.92 -7.49
C GLN A 175 -16.99 10.48 -7.27
N HIS A 176 -17.46 10.52 -6.03
CA HIS A 176 -18.85 10.17 -5.69
C HIS A 176 -19.87 11.02 -6.46
N SER A 177 -19.50 12.24 -6.85
CA SER A 177 -20.31 13.14 -7.70
C SER A 177 -20.50 12.65 -9.15
N GLY A 178 -19.86 11.55 -9.55
CA GLY A 178 -19.84 11.03 -10.92
C GLY A 178 -18.74 11.62 -11.80
N LYS A 179 -17.97 12.60 -11.30
CA LYS A 179 -16.83 13.17 -12.02
C LYS A 179 -15.64 12.22 -11.98
N ILE A 180 -15.01 11.99 -13.13
CA ILE A 180 -13.75 11.26 -13.22
C ILE A 180 -12.60 12.27 -13.28
N LEU A 181 -11.61 12.14 -12.41
CA LEU A 181 -10.40 12.97 -12.44
C LEU A 181 -9.41 12.43 -13.47
N ALA A 182 -8.48 13.28 -13.92
CA ALA A 182 -7.44 12.87 -14.85
C ALA A 182 -6.63 11.71 -14.24
N PRO A 183 -6.47 10.58 -14.97
CA PRO A 183 -5.68 9.47 -14.48
C PRO A 183 -4.21 9.86 -14.40
N PHE A 184 -3.48 9.22 -13.49
CA PHE A 184 -2.05 9.37 -13.39
C PHE A 184 -1.36 8.01 -13.41
N LYS A 185 -0.09 8.02 -13.80
CA LYS A 185 0.78 6.85 -13.76
C LYS A 185 2.19 7.29 -13.38
N ASN A 186 2.69 6.75 -12.27
CA ASN A 186 4.01 7.05 -11.74
C ASN A 186 4.86 5.79 -11.70
N LYS A 187 6.17 5.97 -11.86
CA LYS A 187 7.17 4.92 -11.68
C LYS A 187 7.93 5.18 -10.39
N TYR A 188 8.14 4.10 -9.63
CA TYR A 188 8.84 4.10 -8.37
C TYR A 188 9.94 3.04 -8.33
N TYR A 189 10.91 3.24 -7.44
CA TYR A 189 12.02 2.33 -7.17
C TYR A 189 12.00 1.92 -5.70
N ILE A 190 12.18 0.62 -5.44
CA ILE A 190 12.42 0.05 -4.10
C ILE A 190 13.88 -0.39 -4.10
N GLU A 191 14.69 0.30 -3.30
CA GLU A 191 16.14 0.11 -3.19
C GLU A 191 16.54 -0.63 -1.91
#